data_AF-A0A975TPE6-F1
#
_entry.id   AF-A0A975TPE6-F1
#
_cell.length_a   1.000
_cell.length_b   1.000
_cell.length_c   1.000
_cell.angle_alpha   90.00
_cell.angle_beta   90.00
_cell.angle_gamma   90.00
#
_symmetry.space_group_name_H-M   'P 1'
#
loop_
_entity.id
_entity.type
_entity.pdbx_description
1 polymer ?
#
loop_
_entity_poly.entity_id
_entity_poly.type
_entity_poly.pdbx_seq_one_letter_code
_entity_poly.pdbx_strand_id
1 'polypeptide(L)' 'MQKRVLLRELRRIAADKGADLVLARQGARHEIYTLQGVSLPVPRHREIAEGTAETLIKAAEGA' A
#
# COMPACT_ATOMS: atom_id res chain seq x y z
N MET A 1 -6.23 11.12 -2.42
CA MET A 1 -5.39 10.77 -3.59
C MET A 1 -5.99 9.61 -4.37
N GLN A 2 -5.61 9.43 -5.64
CA GLN A 2 -6.04 8.24 -6.41
C GLN A 2 -5.30 6.98 -5.93
N LYS A 3 -6.01 5.86 -5.75
CA LYS A 3 -5.45 4.55 -5.36
C LYS A 3 -4.31 4.10 -6.26
N ARG A 4 -4.41 4.35 -7.57
CA ARG A 4 -3.34 4.03 -8.53
C ARG A 4 -2.04 4.77 -8.22
N VAL A 5 -2.13 6.02 -7.75
CA VAL A 5 -0.97 6.81 -7.35
C VAL A 5 -0.38 6.25 -6.06
N LEU A 6 -1.21 5.94 -5.07
CA LEU A 6 -0.77 5.27 -3.83
C LEU A 6 -0.01 3.96 -4.13
N LEU A 7 -0.59 3.07 -4.95
CA LEU A 7 0.06 1.81 -5.31
C LEU A 7 1.38 2.00 -6.06
N ARG A 8 1.49 3.04 -6.88
CA ARG A 8 2.76 3.37 -7.55
C ARG A 8 3.81 3.80 -6.54
N GLU A 9 3.43 4.61 -5.55
CA GLU A 9 4.34 5.06 -4.49
C GLU A 9 4.79 3.90 -3.61
N LEU A 10 3.86 3.04 -3.18
CA LEU A 10 4.18 1.85 -2.39
C LEU A 10 5.11 0.89 -3.13
N ARG A 11 4.95 0.73 -4.45
CA ARG A 11 5.87 -0.07 -5.28
C ARG A 11 7.25 0.57 -5.39
N ARG A 12 7.32 1.89 -5.49
CA ARG A 12 8.60 2.61 -5.50
C ARG A 12 9.34 2.38 -4.19
N ILE A 13 8.67 2.56 -3.05
CA ILE A 13 9.25 2.31 -1.72
C ILE A 13 9.69 0.86 -1.58
N ALA A 14 8.89 -0.10 -2.05
CA ALA A 14 9.27 -1.51 -2.06
C ALA A 14 10.55 -1.74 -2.86
N ALA A 15 10.63 -1.20 -4.08
CA ALA A 15 11.78 -1.32 -4.95
C ALA A 15 13.04 -0.67 -4.36
N ASP A 16 12.91 0.51 -3.74
CA ASP A 16 14.01 1.19 -3.05
C ASP A 16 14.55 0.36 -1.87
N LYS A 17 13.70 -0.48 -1.26
CA LYS A 17 14.06 -1.43 -0.21
C LYS A 17 14.47 -2.82 -0.73
N GLY A 18 14.53 -3.01 -2.04
CA GLY A 18 14.86 -4.31 -2.66
C GLY A 18 13.79 -5.40 -2.42
N ALA A 19 12.53 -5.00 -2.23
CA ALA A 19 11.41 -5.91 -2.03
C ALA A 19 10.26 -5.64 -3.01
N ASP A 20 9.31 -6.57 -3.05
CA ASP A 20 8.12 -6.46 -3.87
C ASP A 20 6.88 -6.14 -3.03
N LEU A 21 6.01 -5.32 -3.59
CA LEU A 21 4.66 -5.11 -3.07
C LEU A 21 3.73 -6.18 -3.63
N VAL A 22 3.40 -7.18 -2.80
CA VAL A 22 2.60 -8.33 -3.21
C VAL A 22 1.16 -8.19 -2.71
N LEU A 23 0.17 -8.51 -3.54
CA LEU A 23 -1.21 -8.62 -3.08
C LEU A 23 -1.38 -9.97 -2.37
N ALA A 24 -1.42 -9.98 -1.05
CA ALA A 24 -1.55 -11.19 -0.26
C ALA A 24 -3.00 -11.68 -0.15
N ARG A 25 -3.96 -10.75 -0.05
CA ARG A 25 -5.38 -11.11 0.06
C ARG A 25 -6.28 -10.04 -0.51
N GLN A 26 -7.24 -10.47 -1.31
CA GLN A 26 -8.34 -9.61 -1.75
C GLN A 26 -9.54 -9.82 -0.81
N GLY A 27 -9.86 -8.82 -0.01
CA GLY A 27 -11.06 -8.79 0.81
C GLY A 27 -12.23 -8.11 0.10
N ALA A 28 -13.41 -8.15 0.74
CA ALA A 28 -14.61 -7.49 0.20
C ALA A 28 -14.43 -5.96 0.14
N ARG A 29 -13.99 -5.33 1.24
CA ARG A 29 -13.84 -3.86 1.36
C ARG A 29 -12.40 -3.37 1.20
N HIS A 30 -11.41 -4.21 1.52
CA HIS A 30 -9.98 -3.86 1.48
C HIS A 30 -9.18 -4.94 0.76
N GLU A 31 -8.11 -4.53 0.07
CA GLU A 31 -7.04 -5.38 -0.43
C GLU A 31 -5.88 -5.32 0.56
N ILE A 32 -5.35 -6.48 0.95
CA ILE A 32 -4.18 -6.57 1.82
C ILE A 32 -2.96 -6.76 0.94
N TYR A 33 -2.10 -5.76 0.93
CA TYR A 33 -0.78 -5.85 0.34
C TYR A 33 0.25 -6.19 1.40
N THR A 34 1.31 -6.90 1.02
CA THR A 34 2.44 -7.21 1.88
C THR A 34 3.71 -6.64 1.29
N LEU A 35 4.50 -5.98 2.12
CA LEU A 35 5.82 -5.45 1.80
C LEU A 35 6.75 -5.87 2.94
N GLN A 36 7.76 -6.71 2.64
CA GLN A 36 8.70 -7.23 3.64
C GLN A 36 8.04 -7.82 4.91
N GLY A 37 6.87 -8.46 4.75
CA GLY A 37 6.12 -9.02 5.88
C GLY A 37 5.20 -8.02 6.60
N VAL A 38 5.29 -6.72 6.32
CA VAL A 38 4.32 -5.71 6.79
C VAL A 38 3.06 -5.77 5.96
N SER A 39 1.91 -5.87 6.63
CA SER A 39 0.60 -5.89 5.99
C SER A 39 0.02 -4.48 5.86
N LEU A 40 -0.30 -4.08 4.64
CA LEU A 40 -0.83 -2.78 4.25
C LEU A 40 -2.29 -2.95 3.76
N PRO A 41 -3.29 -2.63 4.59
CA PRO A 41 -4.69 -2.69 4.18
C PRO A 41 -5.05 -1.48 3.31
N VAL A 42 -5.16 -1.69 2.01
CA VAL A 42 -5.53 -0.66 1.03
C VAL A 42 -7.03 -0.73 0.73
N PRO A 43 -7.81 0.34 0.97
CA PRO A 43 -9.22 0.37 0.61
C PRO A 43 -9.44 0.16 -0.89
N ARG A 44 -10.52 -0.53 -1.28
CA ARG A 44 -10.84 -0.79 -2.69
C ARG A 44 -11.45 0.41 -3.44
N HIS A 45 -11.41 1.59 -2.84
CA HIS A 45 -11.96 2.80 -3.44
C HIS A 45 -10.99 3.39 -4.48
N ARG A 46 -11.53 4.08 -5.49
CA ARG A 46 -10.72 4.80 -6.49
C ARG A 46 -9.95 5.95 -5.84
N GLU A 47 -10.58 6.62 -4.89
CA GLU A 47 -10.02 7.71 -4.13
C GLU A 47 -9.84 7.28 -2.68
N ILE A 48 -8.63 7.51 -2.17
CA ILE A 48 -8.21 7.22 -0.81
C ILE A 48 -8.09 8.56 -0.11
N ALA A 49 -8.63 8.65 1.11
CA ALA A 49 -8.45 9.84 1.95
C ALA A 49 -6.95 10.09 2.15
N GLU A 50 -6.52 11.36 2.07
CA GLU A 50 -5.10 11.73 2.19
C GLU A 50 -4.46 11.17 3.46
N GLY A 51 -5.11 11.28 4.62
CA GLY A 51 -4.57 10.75 5.87
C GLY A 51 -4.39 9.22 5.88
N THR A 52 -5.28 8.48 5.22
CA THR A 52 -5.13 7.03 5.06
C THR A 52 -3.95 6.69 4.15
N ALA A 53 -3.80 7.42 3.06
CA ALA A 53 -2.68 7.24 2.15
C ALA A 53 -1.34 7.55 2.83
N GLU A 54 -1.25 8.66 3.55
CA GLU A 54 -0.05 9.04 4.29
C GLU A 54 0.34 8.00 5.34
N THR A 55 -0.65 7.45 6.05
CA THR A 55 -0.43 6.38 7.03
C THR A 55 0.15 5.11 6.36
N LEU A 56 -0.37 4.73 5.19
CA LEU A 56 0.11 3.57 4.44
C LEU A 56 1.51 3.78 3.87
N ILE A 57 1.83 5.00 3.42
CA ILE A 57 3.17 5.36 2.95
C ILE A 57 4.17 5.28 4.10
N LYS A 58 3.88 5.91 5.25
CA LYS A 58 4.73 5.84 6.45
C LYS A 58 4.95 4.40 6.92
N ALA A 59 3.89 3.58 6.89
CA ALA A 59 4.00 2.17 7.24
C ALA A 59 4.91 1.39 6.26
N ALA A 60 4.87 1.72 4.97
CA ALA A 60 5.75 1.13 3.97
C ALA A 60 7.20 1.60 4.10
N GLU A 61 7.44 2.87 4.46
CA GLU A 61 8.77 3.41 4.72
C GLU A 61 9.42 2.79 5.97
N GLY A 62 8.62 2.44 6.97
CA GLY A 62 9.08 1.79 8.21
C GLY A 62 9.21 0.27 8.16
N ALA A 63 8.79 -0.37 7.08
CA ALA A 63 8.93 -1.81 6.85
C ALA A 63 10.37 -2.22 6.55
#